data_AF-A0A2V9FIC6-F1
#
_entry.id   AF-A0A2V9FIC6-F1
#
_cell.length_a   1.000
_cell.length_b   1.000
_cell.length_c   1.000
_cell.angle_alpha   90.00
_cell.angle_beta   90.00
_cell.angle_gamma   90.00
#
_symmetry.space_group_name_H-M   'P 1'
#
loop_
_entity.id
_entity.type
_entity.pdbx_description
1 polymer ?
#
loop_
_entity_poly.entity_id
_entity_poly.type
_entity_poly.pdbx_seq_one_letter_code
_entity_poly.pdbx_strand_id
1 'polypeptide(L)'
;MAESIPLGQPLQPRLGEQAYGRADAIPWTIWCMFAGIACGLVGGQWDISWHMSIGRDTFWTPAHILIQLTGVLVGMACGYMILTATFGGDTAIQSRSVKIWGFRGPLGAFIATWGCMAMLTSAPFDNWWHNAYGLDVKIVSPPHTLLSLGSFAIKIGTLALMAGLMNRSEEKVRRKLMRLSVFVGAVCVSQLGTILTISTWPVNMHAAKCYLAVAIAIPPALVGTAWGLGRRWACTLVAGTYTLILLAFEWILPLIPAEPKLGPVYQHI
;
A
#
# COMPACT_ATOMS: atom_id res chain seq x y z
N MET A 1 63.30 4.72 2.30
CA MET A 1 62.75 3.38 2.01
C MET A 1 61.44 3.26 2.76
N ALA A 2 60.31 3.40 2.07
CA ALA A 2 58.99 3.19 2.64
C ALA A 2 58.47 1.85 2.10
N GLU A 3 58.34 0.87 2.98
CA GLU A 3 57.80 -0.44 2.66
C GLU A 3 56.31 -0.30 2.33
N SER A 4 55.94 -0.64 1.10
CA SER A 4 54.55 -0.73 0.68
C SER A 4 53.87 -1.91 1.37
N ILE A 5 52.79 -1.63 2.10
CA ILE A 5 51.89 -2.63 2.68
C ILE A 5 51.38 -3.52 1.53
N PRO A 6 51.56 -4.86 1.59
CA PRO A 6 50.97 -5.74 0.59
C PRO A 6 49.46 -5.71 0.74
N LEU A 7 48.77 -5.11 -0.24
CA LEU A 7 47.34 -5.26 -0.41
C LEU A 7 47.07 -6.76 -0.59
N GLY A 8 46.49 -7.38 0.44
CA GLY A 8 46.03 -8.76 0.39
C GLY A 8 45.19 -8.98 -0.86
N GLN A 9 45.29 -10.18 -1.43
CA GLN A 9 44.54 -10.58 -2.63
C GLN A 9 43.09 -10.09 -2.55
N PRO A 10 42.52 -9.55 -3.64
CA PRO A 10 41.10 -9.23 -3.65
C PRO A 10 40.35 -10.50 -3.21
N LEU A 11 39.53 -10.35 -2.17
CA LEU A 11 38.62 -11.39 -1.71
C LEU A 11 38.03 -12.04 -2.96
N GLN A 12 38.40 -13.31 -3.19
CA GLN A 12 37.87 -14.09 -4.29
C GLN A 12 36.35 -13.91 -4.32
N PRO A 13 35.71 -13.82 -5.50
CA PRO A 13 34.26 -13.86 -5.63
C PRO A 13 33.80 -15.29 -5.30
N ARG A 14 33.92 -15.70 -4.04
CA ARG A 14 33.37 -16.91 -3.48
C ARG A 14 32.24 -16.47 -2.57
N LEU A 15 31.06 -17.05 -2.82
CA LEU A 15 29.77 -16.85 -2.13
C LEU A 15 28.84 -15.82 -2.81
N GLY A 16 28.30 -16.18 -3.98
CA GLY A 16 27.19 -15.41 -4.58
C GLY A 16 26.45 -16.13 -5.70
N GLU A 17 27.14 -16.97 -6.47
CA GLU A 17 26.49 -17.88 -7.43
C GLU A 17 26.07 -19.19 -6.76
N GLN A 18 25.38 -19.11 -5.61
CA GLN A 18 24.46 -20.20 -5.32
C GLN A 18 23.39 -20.11 -6.40
N ALA A 19 23.28 -21.17 -7.20
CA ALA A 19 22.26 -21.41 -8.21
C ALA A 19 20.86 -21.37 -7.56
N TYR A 20 20.41 -20.17 -7.21
CA TYR A 20 19.06 -19.93 -6.75
C TYR A 20 18.20 -19.87 -8.00
N GLY A 21 17.21 -20.77 -8.10
CA GLY A 21 16.24 -20.75 -9.17
C GLY A 21 15.72 -19.32 -9.37
N ARG A 22 15.98 -18.77 -10.55
CA ARG A 22 15.48 -17.45 -10.94
C ARG A 22 13.96 -17.56 -11.03
N ALA A 23 13.26 -16.56 -10.51
CA ALA A 23 11.82 -16.51 -10.71
C ALA A 23 11.53 -16.12 -12.17
N ASP A 24 10.96 -17.05 -12.93
CA ASP A 24 10.63 -16.87 -14.35
C ASP A 24 9.28 -16.15 -14.55
N ALA A 25 8.46 -16.08 -13.49
CA ALA A 25 7.16 -15.43 -13.50
C ALA A 25 6.87 -14.69 -12.19
N ILE A 26 5.95 -13.71 -12.26
CA ILE A 26 5.41 -13.05 -11.07
C ILE A 26 4.41 -14.01 -10.40
N PRO A 27 4.59 -14.37 -9.13
CA PRO A 27 3.65 -15.24 -8.42
C PRO A 27 2.25 -14.66 -8.37
N TRP A 28 1.23 -15.53 -8.41
CA TRP A 28 -0.17 -15.12 -8.32
C TRP A 28 -0.46 -14.31 -7.04
N THR A 29 0.25 -14.58 -5.94
CA THR A 29 0.12 -13.85 -4.68
C THR A 29 0.41 -12.36 -4.86
N ILE A 30 1.43 -12.01 -5.64
CA ILE A 30 1.77 -10.61 -5.95
C ILE A 30 0.69 -9.97 -6.80
N TRP A 31 0.10 -10.71 -7.75
CA TRP A 31 -1.02 -10.22 -8.55
C TRP A 31 -2.28 -9.99 -7.70
N CYS A 32 -2.60 -10.89 -6.78
CA CYS A 32 -3.71 -10.70 -5.83
C CYS A 32 -3.49 -9.49 -4.93
N MET A 33 -2.28 -9.30 -4.39
CA MET A 33 -1.96 -8.12 -3.58
C MET A 33 -2.07 -6.83 -4.38
N PHE A 34 -1.56 -6.82 -5.62
CA PHE A 34 -1.68 -5.67 -6.52
C PHE A 34 -3.13 -5.33 -6.84
N ALA A 35 -3.94 -6.34 -7.18
CA ALA A 35 -5.37 -6.18 -7.44
C ALA A 35 -6.09 -5.62 -6.20
N GLY A 36 -5.79 -6.15 -5.01
CA GLY A 36 -6.30 -5.63 -3.75
C GLY A 36 -5.96 -4.15 -3.56
N ILE A 37 -4.69 -3.76 -3.72
CA ILE A 37 -4.28 -2.35 -3.59
C ILE A 37 -4.99 -1.45 -4.61
N ALA A 38 -5.22 -1.92 -5.84
CA ALA A 38 -5.98 -1.19 -6.84
C ALA A 38 -7.45 -1.02 -6.45
N CYS A 39 -8.10 -2.08 -5.90
CA CYS A 39 -9.44 -1.98 -5.34
C CYS A 39 -9.50 -0.94 -4.22
N GLY A 40 -8.54 -0.92 -3.31
CA GLY A 40 -8.50 0.03 -2.20
C GLY A 40 -8.28 1.48 -2.64
N LEU A 41 -7.48 1.70 -3.69
CA LEU A 41 -7.30 3.02 -4.31
C LEU A 41 -8.62 3.54 -4.87
N VAL A 42 -9.28 2.74 -5.71
CA VAL A 42 -10.54 3.13 -6.36
C VAL A 42 -11.66 3.28 -5.33
N GLY A 43 -11.80 2.28 -4.46
CA GLY A 43 -12.79 2.26 -3.39
C GLY A 43 -12.64 3.47 -2.46
N GLY A 44 -11.43 3.76 -1.98
CA GLY A 44 -11.19 4.89 -1.08
C GLY A 44 -11.50 6.25 -1.71
N GLN A 45 -11.05 6.49 -2.95
CA GLN A 45 -11.30 7.77 -3.61
C GLN A 45 -12.77 7.95 -4.00
N TRP A 46 -13.41 6.87 -4.45
CA TRP A 46 -14.84 6.86 -4.72
C TRP A 46 -15.64 7.11 -3.44
N ASP A 47 -15.29 6.45 -2.33
CA ASP A 47 -15.97 6.60 -1.05
C ASP A 47 -15.94 8.05 -0.55
N ILE A 48 -14.77 8.70 -0.59
CA ILE A 48 -14.63 10.12 -0.25
C ILE A 48 -15.51 10.99 -1.14
N SER A 49 -15.45 10.80 -2.46
CA SER A 49 -16.26 11.56 -3.42
C SER A 49 -17.76 11.35 -3.20
N TRP A 50 -18.16 10.12 -2.88
CA TRP A 50 -19.55 9.73 -2.62
C TRP A 50 -20.07 10.42 -1.36
N HIS A 51 -19.29 10.36 -0.27
CA HIS A 51 -19.62 11.01 0.99
C HIS A 51 -19.69 12.53 0.87
N MET A 52 -18.82 13.15 0.07
CA MET A 52 -18.89 14.59 -0.20
C MET A 52 -20.13 14.99 -1.01
N SER A 53 -20.65 14.08 -1.84
CA SER A 53 -21.77 14.38 -2.75
C SER A 53 -23.14 14.11 -2.12
N ILE A 54 -23.28 13.01 -1.37
CA ILE A 54 -24.58 12.56 -0.85
C ILE A 54 -24.66 12.41 0.67
N GLY A 55 -23.55 12.54 1.39
CA GLY A 55 -23.47 12.20 2.82
C GLY A 55 -23.29 10.70 3.06
N ARG A 56 -23.78 10.16 4.19
CA ARG A 56 -23.63 8.73 4.53
C ARG A 56 -24.74 7.90 3.87
N ASP A 57 -24.33 6.86 3.15
CA ASP A 57 -25.23 5.83 2.61
C ASP A 57 -25.19 4.55 3.46
N THR A 58 -25.80 3.47 2.99
CA THR A 58 -25.69 2.15 3.60
C THR A 58 -24.23 1.72 3.76
N PHE A 59 -23.97 0.86 4.76
CA PHE A 59 -22.62 0.36 5.01
C PHE A 59 -22.02 -0.42 3.81
N TRP A 60 -22.86 -1.03 2.97
CA TRP A 60 -22.42 -1.84 1.83
C TRP A 60 -22.49 -1.08 0.51
N THR A 61 -21.84 0.10 0.44
CA THR A 61 -21.65 0.78 -0.84
C THR A 61 -20.69 0.01 -1.75
N PRO A 62 -20.78 0.19 -3.08
CA PRO A 62 -19.77 -0.33 -4.00
C PRO A 62 -18.34 0.10 -3.63
N ALA A 63 -18.17 1.33 -3.16
CA ALA A 63 -16.89 1.87 -2.70
C ALA A 63 -16.35 1.10 -1.47
N HIS A 64 -17.20 0.87 -0.45
CA HIS A 64 -16.84 0.05 0.71
C HIS A 64 -16.50 -1.39 0.32
N ILE A 65 -17.25 -2.01 -0.60
CA ILE A 65 -16.93 -3.37 -1.08
C ILE A 65 -15.53 -3.42 -1.70
N LEU A 66 -15.16 -2.43 -2.52
CA LEU A 66 -13.81 -2.33 -3.08
C LEU A 66 -12.73 -2.16 -2.01
N ILE A 67 -12.99 -1.35 -0.98
CA ILE A 67 -12.08 -1.21 0.16
C ILE A 67 -11.90 -2.57 0.84
N GLN A 68 -12.97 -3.30 1.14
CA GLN A 68 -12.88 -4.61 1.80
C GLN A 68 -12.21 -5.68 0.95
N LEU A 69 -12.41 -5.66 -0.37
CA LEU A 69 -11.73 -6.56 -1.29
C LEU A 69 -10.21 -6.43 -1.21
N THR A 70 -9.69 -5.25 -0.87
CA THR A 70 -8.26 -5.07 -0.57
C THR A 70 -7.80 -6.02 0.53
N GLY A 71 -8.54 -6.07 1.64
CA GLY A 71 -8.18 -6.84 2.82
C GLY A 71 -8.32 -8.33 2.57
N VAL A 72 -9.37 -8.72 1.83
CA VAL A 72 -9.62 -10.11 1.44
C VAL A 72 -8.53 -10.61 0.48
N LEU A 73 -8.25 -9.90 -0.62
CA LEU A 73 -7.29 -10.35 -1.63
C LEU A 73 -5.86 -10.39 -1.09
N VAL A 74 -5.43 -9.36 -0.36
CA VAL A 74 -4.11 -9.31 0.26
C VAL A 74 -4.02 -10.34 1.39
N GLY A 75 -5.05 -10.45 2.23
CA GLY A 75 -5.12 -11.41 3.32
C GLY A 75 -5.03 -12.86 2.83
N MET A 76 -5.74 -13.21 1.75
CA MET A 76 -5.63 -14.54 1.12
C MET A 76 -4.22 -14.81 0.59
N ALA A 77 -3.61 -13.84 -0.12
CA ALA A 77 -2.27 -14.00 -0.65
C ALA A 77 -1.22 -14.16 0.47
N CYS A 78 -1.29 -13.35 1.52
CA CYS A 78 -0.37 -13.41 2.66
C CYS A 78 -0.59 -14.65 3.51
N GLY A 79 -1.85 -14.99 3.81
CA GLY A 79 -2.23 -16.20 4.51
C GLY A 79 -1.72 -17.44 3.78
N TYR A 80 -1.89 -17.51 2.46
CA TYR A 80 -1.31 -18.58 1.65
C TYR A 80 0.20 -18.66 1.84
N MET A 81 0.95 -17.56 1.63
CA MET A 81 2.41 -17.57 1.75
C MET A 81 2.90 -18.01 3.14
N ILE A 82 2.25 -17.55 4.20
CA ILE A 82 2.62 -17.88 5.58
C ILE A 82 2.27 -19.33 5.89
N LEU A 83 1.07 -19.79 5.56
CA LEU A 83 0.66 -21.16 5.84
C LEU A 83 1.47 -22.17 5.02
N THR A 84 1.77 -21.89 3.75
CA THR A 84 2.64 -22.76 2.93
C THR A 84 4.06 -22.81 3.47
N ALA A 85 4.64 -21.69 3.90
CA ALA A 85 5.98 -21.67 4.46
C ALA A 85 6.03 -22.36 5.83
N THR A 86 4.95 -22.28 6.61
CA THR A 86 4.86 -22.90 7.94
C THR A 86 4.69 -24.41 7.86
N PHE A 87 3.75 -24.88 7.04
CA PHE A 87 3.29 -26.28 7.05
C PHE A 87 3.72 -27.09 5.82
N GLY A 88 4.19 -26.44 4.75
CA GLY A 88 4.51 -27.10 3.48
C GLY A 88 5.82 -27.88 3.44
N GLY A 89 6.66 -27.81 4.48
CA GLY A 89 7.90 -28.59 4.59
C GLY A 89 9.05 -28.20 3.64
N ASP A 90 8.88 -27.20 2.78
CA ASP A 90 9.92 -26.74 1.86
C ASP A 90 11.03 -25.98 2.61
N THR A 91 12.21 -26.60 2.72
CA THR A 91 13.38 -26.06 3.41
C THR A 91 13.96 -24.82 2.73
N ALA A 92 13.82 -24.68 1.41
CA ALA A 92 14.27 -23.51 0.68
C ALA A 92 13.37 -22.29 0.94
N ILE A 93 12.06 -22.48 1.08
CA ILE A 93 11.14 -21.42 1.50
C ILE A 93 11.34 -21.07 2.98
N GLN A 94 11.49 -22.08 3.84
CA GLN A 94 11.67 -21.88 5.28
C GLN A 94 12.97 -21.16 5.63
N SER A 95 14.08 -21.48 4.96
CA SER A 95 15.38 -20.81 5.16
C SER A 95 15.38 -19.33 4.78
N ARG A 96 14.43 -18.90 3.95
CA ARG A 96 14.24 -17.50 3.53
C ARG A 96 13.12 -16.77 4.28
N SER A 97 12.51 -17.46 5.24
CA SER A 97 11.36 -16.96 6.00
C SER A 97 11.78 -16.44 7.37
N VAL A 98 11.05 -15.44 7.88
CA VAL A 98 11.11 -15.06 9.29
C VAL A 98 10.12 -15.90 10.08
N LYS A 99 10.41 -16.14 11.37
CA LYS A 99 9.53 -16.87 12.27
C LYS A 99 8.88 -15.88 13.25
N ILE A 100 7.55 -15.82 13.26
CA ILE A 100 6.76 -14.97 14.17
C ILE A 100 5.68 -15.86 14.80
N TRP A 101 5.67 -15.96 16.13
CA TRP A 101 4.69 -16.72 16.91
C TRP A 101 4.45 -18.16 16.41
N GLY A 102 5.52 -18.84 16.01
CA GLY A 102 5.44 -20.22 15.51
C GLY A 102 5.20 -20.34 14.00
N PHE A 103 4.65 -19.31 13.35
CA PHE A 103 4.46 -19.27 11.91
C PHE A 103 5.74 -18.81 11.19
N ARG A 104 5.95 -19.33 9.98
CA ARG A 104 7.02 -18.93 9.06
C ARG A 104 6.43 -18.27 7.83
N GLY A 105 7.09 -17.25 7.33
CA GLY A 105 6.76 -16.63 6.05
C GLY A 105 7.67 -15.46 5.71
N PRO A 106 7.51 -14.84 4.54
CA PRO A 106 8.23 -13.64 4.19
C PRO A 106 7.85 -12.47 5.12
N LEU A 107 8.81 -11.64 5.53
CA LEU A 107 8.56 -10.50 6.41
C LEU A 107 7.45 -9.56 5.87
N GLY A 108 7.49 -9.25 4.57
CA GLY A 108 6.47 -8.40 3.95
C GLY A 108 5.07 -9.00 3.99
N ALA A 109 4.93 -10.33 4.00
CA ALA A 109 3.63 -10.99 4.15
C ALA A 109 3.06 -10.79 5.57
N PHE A 110 3.90 -10.83 6.61
CA PHE A 110 3.47 -10.54 7.98
C PHE A 110 3.06 -9.08 8.15
N ILE A 111 3.85 -8.13 7.64
CA ILE A 111 3.52 -6.69 7.69
C ILE A 111 2.17 -6.44 7.00
N ALA A 112 1.97 -7.00 5.81
CA ALA A 112 0.71 -6.85 5.09
C ALA A 112 -0.47 -7.56 5.79
N THR A 113 -0.24 -8.70 6.47
CA THR A 113 -1.27 -9.38 7.26
C THR A 113 -1.76 -8.52 8.43
N TRP A 114 -0.83 -7.88 9.17
CA TRP A 114 -1.20 -6.91 10.21
C TRP A 114 -1.97 -5.73 9.63
N GLY A 115 -1.55 -5.24 8.46
CA GLY A 115 -2.26 -4.21 7.73
C GLY A 115 -3.70 -4.62 7.36
N CYS A 116 -3.88 -5.85 6.87
CA CYS A 116 -5.20 -6.41 6.55
C CYS A 116 -6.08 -6.52 7.80
N MET A 117 -5.54 -7.01 8.90
CA MET A 117 -6.29 -7.10 10.15
C MET A 117 -6.75 -5.72 10.63
N ALA A 118 -5.86 -4.72 10.66
CA ALA A 118 -6.22 -3.35 11.01
C ALA A 118 -7.29 -2.75 10.07
N MET A 119 -7.15 -3.01 8.77
CA MET A 119 -8.08 -2.50 7.78
C MET A 119 -9.46 -3.16 7.89
N LEU A 120 -9.53 -4.49 8.03
CA LEU A 120 -10.79 -5.22 8.17
C LEU A 120 -11.51 -4.90 9.49
N THR A 121 -10.77 -4.69 10.59
CA THR A 121 -11.37 -4.31 11.88
C THR A 121 -11.77 -2.84 11.94
N SER A 122 -11.18 -1.97 11.12
CA SER A 122 -11.54 -0.55 11.08
C SER A 122 -12.98 -0.31 10.63
N ALA A 123 -13.56 -1.20 9.82
CA ALA A 123 -14.91 -1.01 9.30
C ALA A 123 -16.05 -1.30 10.31
N PRO A 124 -16.05 -2.42 11.07
CA PRO A 124 -16.99 -2.56 12.19
C PRO A 124 -16.72 -1.52 13.29
N PHE A 125 -15.46 -1.12 13.48
CA PHE A 125 -15.11 -0.03 14.39
C PHE A 125 -15.71 1.31 13.94
N ASP A 126 -15.71 1.61 12.64
CA ASP A 126 -16.34 2.79 12.05
C ASP A 126 -17.84 2.84 12.35
N ASN A 127 -18.56 1.75 12.09
CA ASN A 127 -19.99 1.67 12.39
C ASN A 127 -20.28 1.88 13.87
N TRP A 128 -19.52 1.23 14.75
CA TRP A 128 -19.66 1.43 16.19
C TRP A 128 -19.39 2.89 16.58
N TRP A 129 -18.32 3.48 16.03
CA TRP A 129 -17.92 4.86 16.32
C TRP A 129 -19.05 5.84 15.98
N HIS A 130 -19.66 5.69 14.80
CA HIS A 130 -20.77 6.55 14.41
C HIS A 130 -22.03 6.34 15.23
N ASN A 131 -22.31 5.10 15.64
CA ASN A 131 -23.44 4.82 16.53
C ASN A 131 -23.24 5.42 17.94
N ALA A 132 -21.99 5.49 18.41
CA ALA A 132 -21.67 6.00 19.74
C ALA A 132 -21.48 7.53 19.79
N TYR A 133 -20.86 8.12 18.76
CA TYR A 133 -20.39 9.52 18.77
C TYR A 133 -21.01 10.40 17.67
N GLY A 134 -21.84 9.82 16.79
CA GLY A 134 -22.47 10.53 15.67
C GLY A 134 -21.64 10.53 14.38
N LEU A 135 -22.17 11.19 13.35
CA LEU A 135 -21.53 11.24 12.02
C LEU A 135 -20.27 12.13 12.07
N ASP A 136 -19.12 11.54 11.73
CA ASP A 136 -17.88 12.27 11.50
C ASP A 136 -17.60 12.28 10.00
N VAL A 137 -17.33 13.48 9.46
CA VAL A 137 -16.95 13.70 8.05
C VAL A 137 -15.45 13.97 7.92
N LYS A 138 -14.69 13.91 9.02
CA LYS A 138 -13.25 14.16 9.02
C LYS A 138 -12.50 12.91 8.55
N ILE A 139 -11.52 13.17 7.69
CA ILE A 139 -10.60 12.16 7.16
C ILE A 139 -9.76 11.51 8.28
N VAL A 140 -9.52 12.22 9.40
CA VAL A 140 -8.70 11.76 10.53
C VAL A 140 -9.57 11.52 11.77
N SER A 141 -10.49 10.57 11.66
CA SER A 141 -11.19 9.97 12.80
C SER A 141 -10.40 8.74 13.30
N PRO A 142 -10.63 8.23 14.52
CA PRO A 142 -9.99 7.00 14.98
C PRO A 142 -10.18 5.79 14.04
N PRO A 143 -11.38 5.44 13.54
CA PRO A 143 -11.54 4.34 12.58
C PRO A 143 -10.84 4.63 11.24
N HIS A 144 -10.96 5.84 10.69
CA HIS A 144 -10.28 6.20 9.42
C HIS A 144 -8.75 6.19 9.55
N THR A 145 -8.22 6.52 10.72
CA THR A 145 -6.78 6.46 11.00
C THR A 145 -6.31 5.02 11.06
N LEU A 146 -7.06 4.12 11.72
CA LEU A 146 -6.75 2.69 11.74
C LEU A 146 -6.79 2.08 10.33
N LEU A 147 -7.82 2.41 9.54
CA LEU A 147 -7.95 2.04 8.13
C LEU A 147 -6.73 2.50 7.34
N SER A 148 -6.35 3.77 7.51
CA SER A 148 -5.23 4.37 6.80
C SER A 148 -3.89 3.70 7.15
N LEU A 149 -3.60 3.48 8.43
CA LEU A 149 -2.40 2.79 8.87
C LEU A 149 -2.35 1.35 8.37
N GLY A 150 -3.49 0.65 8.40
CA GLY A 150 -3.61 -0.71 7.86
C GLY A 150 -3.29 -0.77 6.36
N SER A 151 -3.86 0.16 5.59
CA SER A 151 -3.60 0.30 4.15
C SER A 151 -2.14 0.64 3.84
N PHE A 152 -1.48 1.48 4.64
CA PHE A 152 -0.04 1.74 4.51
C PHE A 152 0.79 0.49 4.77
N ALA A 153 0.49 -0.26 5.84
CA ALA A 153 1.20 -1.50 6.16
C ALA A 153 1.08 -2.54 5.04
N ILE A 154 -0.09 -2.67 4.42
CA ILE A 154 -0.30 -3.52 3.22
C ILE A 154 0.66 -3.12 2.10
N LYS A 155 0.74 -1.83 1.76
CA LYS A 155 1.57 -1.35 0.65
C LYS A 155 3.06 -1.52 0.96
N ILE A 156 3.50 -1.22 2.18
CA ILE A 156 4.89 -1.42 2.63
C ILE A 156 5.27 -2.91 2.56
N GLY A 157 4.41 -3.79 3.08
CA GLY A 157 4.62 -5.24 3.01
C GLY A 157 4.70 -5.76 1.57
N THR A 158 3.84 -5.24 0.69
CA THR A 158 3.84 -5.56 -0.75
C THR A 158 5.12 -5.10 -1.45
N LEU A 159 5.56 -3.86 -1.18
CA LEU A 159 6.81 -3.32 -1.74
C LEU A 159 8.02 -4.13 -1.26
N ALA A 160 8.07 -4.52 0.02
CA ALA A 160 9.13 -5.36 0.57
C ALA A 160 9.18 -6.74 -0.12
N LEU A 161 8.03 -7.36 -0.36
CA LEU A 161 7.91 -8.62 -1.11
C LEU A 161 8.39 -8.49 -2.56
N MET A 162 7.93 -7.45 -3.26
CA MET A 162 8.34 -7.17 -4.64
C MET A 162 9.84 -6.91 -4.72
N ALA A 163 10.43 -6.15 -3.78
CA ALA A 163 11.86 -5.89 -3.71
C ALA A 163 12.68 -7.18 -3.54
N GLY A 164 12.28 -8.05 -2.60
CA GLY A 164 12.92 -9.34 -2.41
C GLY A 164 12.82 -10.25 -3.65
N LEU A 165 11.69 -10.20 -4.36
CA LEU A 165 11.50 -10.95 -5.60
C LEU A 165 12.33 -10.38 -6.76
N MET A 166 12.41 -9.06 -6.90
CA MET A 166 13.23 -8.38 -7.93
C MET A 166 14.70 -8.79 -7.85
N ASN A 167 15.24 -8.95 -6.65
CA ASN A 167 16.64 -9.37 -6.44
C ASN A 167 16.94 -10.80 -6.90
N ARG A 168 15.92 -11.62 -7.15
CA ARG A 168 16.03 -13.05 -7.51
C ARG A 168 15.35 -13.40 -8.84
N SER A 169 14.98 -12.38 -9.61
CA SER A 169 14.21 -12.56 -10.85
C SER A 169 15.07 -12.26 -12.07
N GLU A 170 14.70 -12.86 -13.20
CA GLU A 170 15.24 -12.43 -14.49
C GLU A 170 14.89 -10.98 -14.81
N GLU A 171 15.68 -10.37 -15.70
CA GLU A 171 15.52 -8.97 -16.08
C GLU A 171 14.10 -8.64 -16.61
N LYS A 172 13.46 -9.56 -17.34
CA LYS A 172 12.09 -9.38 -17.83
C LYS A 172 11.07 -9.27 -16.69
N VAL A 173 11.17 -10.16 -15.70
CA VAL A 173 10.28 -10.19 -14.52
C VAL A 173 10.58 -9.01 -13.60
N ARG A 174 11.86 -8.71 -13.37
CA ARG A 174 12.33 -7.54 -12.62
C ARG A 174 11.73 -6.25 -13.17
N ARG A 175 11.74 -6.05 -14.50
CA ARG A 175 11.11 -4.89 -15.15
C ARG A 175 9.61 -4.77 -14.91
N LYS A 176 8.88 -5.89 -14.92
CA LYS A 176 7.45 -5.88 -14.60
C LYS A 176 7.22 -5.52 -13.13
N LEU A 177 7.94 -6.14 -12.21
CA LEU A 177 7.86 -5.84 -10.78
C LEU A 177 8.18 -4.38 -10.49
N MET A 178 9.20 -3.80 -11.12
CA MET A 178 9.50 -2.37 -10.99
C MET A 178 8.32 -1.48 -11.39
N ARG A 179 7.59 -1.81 -12.47
CA ARG A 179 6.39 -1.05 -12.88
C ARG A 179 5.27 -1.17 -11.85
N LEU A 180 5.04 -2.37 -11.32
CA LEU A 180 4.05 -2.59 -10.25
C LEU A 180 4.43 -1.82 -8.98
N SER A 181 5.72 -1.80 -8.61
CA SER A 181 6.20 -1.06 -7.44
C SER A 181 6.09 0.46 -7.63
N VAL A 182 6.29 1.00 -8.85
CA VAL A 182 6.00 2.42 -9.14
C VAL A 182 4.53 2.74 -8.90
N PHE A 183 3.61 1.89 -9.37
CA PHE A 183 2.18 2.06 -9.13
C PHE A 183 1.85 2.00 -7.63
N VAL A 184 2.31 0.98 -6.91
CA VAL A 184 2.07 0.87 -5.45
C VAL A 184 2.65 2.07 -4.71
N GLY A 185 3.84 2.54 -5.10
CA GLY A 185 4.44 3.77 -4.57
C GLY A 185 3.57 5.00 -4.83
N ALA A 186 3.02 5.14 -6.04
CA ALA A 186 2.11 6.23 -6.37
C ALA A 186 0.84 6.18 -5.51
N VAL A 187 0.30 4.99 -5.26
CA VAL A 187 -0.86 4.77 -4.38
C VAL A 187 -0.54 5.06 -2.90
N CYS A 188 0.70 4.89 -2.44
CA CYS A 188 1.13 5.38 -1.13
C CYS A 188 1.10 6.91 -1.06
N VAL A 189 1.64 7.57 -2.09
CA VAL A 189 1.68 9.03 -2.18
C VAL A 189 0.26 9.60 -2.30
N SER A 190 -0.63 8.97 -3.08
CA SER A 190 -2.06 9.33 -3.16
C SER A 190 -2.71 9.31 -1.78
N GLN A 191 -2.55 8.22 -1.04
CA GLN A 191 -3.12 8.10 0.30
C GLN A 191 -2.56 9.15 1.26
N LEU A 192 -1.25 9.44 1.20
CA LEU A 192 -0.65 10.47 2.03
C LEU A 192 -1.21 11.85 1.67
N GLY A 193 -1.38 12.13 0.38
CA GLY A 193 -2.05 13.33 -0.11
C GLY A 193 -3.46 13.48 0.46
N THR A 194 -4.25 12.41 0.48
CA THR A 194 -5.58 12.38 1.10
C THR A 194 -5.53 12.74 2.59
N ILE A 195 -4.60 12.18 3.36
CA ILE A 195 -4.45 12.53 4.79
C ILE A 195 -4.04 14.00 4.96
N LEU A 196 -3.15 14.50 4.11
CA LEU A 196 -2.66 15.87 4.16
C LEU A 196 -3.72 16.92 3.83
N THR A 197 -4.87 16.55 3.25
CA THR A 197 -5.99 17.48 2.97
C THR A 197 -6.45 18.26 4.20
N ILE A 198 -6.26 17.74 5.42
CA ILE A 198 -6.50 18.48 6.67
C ILE A 198 -5.69 19.79 6.75
N SER A 199 -4.50 19.80 6.14
CA SER A 199 -3.58 20.93 6.08
C SER A 199 -3.56 21.61 4.71
N THR A 200 -3.97 20.91 3.64
CA THR A 200 -3.92 21.40 2.25
C THR A 200 -5.29 21.78 1.68
N TRP A 201 -6.35 21.81 2.50
CA TRP A 201 -7.66 22.36 2.09
C TRP A 201 -7.49 23.81 1.56
N PRO A 202 -8.26 24.27 0.56
CA PRO A 202 -8.06 25.58 -0.07
C PRO A 202 -7.89 26.75 0.89
N VAL A 203 -8.68 26.76 1.97
CA VAL A 203 -8.63 27.81 3.02
C VAL A 203 -7.29 27.86 3.77
N ASN A 204 -6.53 26.76 3.78
CA ASN A 204 -5.27 26.61 4.51
C ASN A 204 -4.03 26.73 3.60
N MET A 205 -4.19 26.81 2.27
CA MET A 205 -3.06 26.80 1.33
C MET A 205 -2.18 28.05 1.42
N HIS A 206 -2.69 29.13 2.01
CA HIS A 206 -1.92 30.34 2.29
C HIS A 206 -1.13 30.26 3.61
N ALA A 207 -1.36 29.24 4.44
CA ALA A 207 -0.73 29.11 5.74
C ALA A 207 0.58 28.31 5.67
N ALA A 208 1.57 28.69 6.50
CA ALA A 208 2.85 27.98 6.61
C ALA A 208 2.69 26.48 6.93
N LYS A 209 1.63 26.11 7.66
CA LYS A 209 1.30 24.71 8.00
C LYS A 209 1.11 23.84 6.76
N CYS A 210 0.48 24.36 5.70
CA CYS A 210 0.29 23.64 4.44
C CYS A 210 1.63 23.24 3.83
N TYR A 211 2.53 24.22 3.65
CA TYR A 211 3.85 23.99 3.07
C TYR A 211 4.71 23.05 3.93
N LEU A 212 4.68 23.22 5.26
CA LEU A 212 5.42 22.36 6.18
C LEU A 212 4.94 20.91 6.12
N ALA A 213 3.62 20.68 6.12
CA ALA A 213 3.05 19.34 6.07
C ALA A 213 3.42 18.62 4.77
N VAL A 214 3.35 19.31 3.63
CA VAL A 214 3.77 18.75 2.33
C VAL A 214 5.28 18.46 2.30
N ALA A 215 6.11 19.40 2.76
CA ALA A 215 7.56 19.27 2.76
C ALA A 215 8.07 18.14 3.67
N ILE A 216 7.39 17.89 4.79
CA ILE A 216 7.75 16.81 5.70
C ILE A 216 7.28 15.45 5.18
N ALA A 217 6.10 15.36 4.58
CA ALA A 217 5.51 14.05 4.29
C ALA A 217 5.80 13.54 2.87
N ILE A 218 5.69 14.40 1.85
CA ILE A 218 5.73 13.94 0.44
C ILE A 218 7.14 13.53 0.00
N PRO A 219 8.22 14.32 0.23
CA PRO A 219 9.57 13.92 -0.20
C PRO A 219 10.04 12.59 0.40
N PRO A 220 9.89 12.33 1.72
CA PRO A 220 10.25 11.03 2.29
C PRO A 220 9.40 9.88 1.74
N ALA A 221 8.11 10.10 1.46
CA ALA A 221 7.26 9.08 0.83
C ALA A 221 7.72 8.74 -0.60
N LEU A 222 8.07 9.75 -1.40
CA LEU A 222 8.63 9.55 -2.74
C LEU A 222 9.95 8.79 -2.67
N VAL A 223 10.87 9.20 -1.80
CA VAL A 223 12.16 8.52 -1.64
C VAL A 223 11.96 7.10 -1.13
N GLY A 224 11.17 6.88 -0.08
CA GLY A 224 10.95 5.56 0.50
C GLY A 224 10.33 4.55 -0.46
N THR A 225 9.42 5.00 -1.34
CA THR A 225 8.77 4.13 -2.32
C THR A 225 9.57 3.94 -3.61
N ALA A 226 10.42 4.90 -3.97
CA ALA A 226 11.15 4.90 -5.24
C ALA A 226 12.62 4.47 -5.12
N TRP A 227 13.25 4.63 -3.95
CA TRP A 227 14.68 4.40 -3.76
C TRP A 227 15.11 2.97 -4.07
N GLY A 228 14.30 1.98 -3.65
CA GLY A 228 14.56 0.56 -3.91
C GLY A 228 14.45 0.14 -5.38
N LEU A 229 14.04 1.03 -6.30
CA LEU A 229 13.87 0.72 -7.72
C LEU A 229 15.17 0.86 -8.53
N GLY A 230 16.21 1.51 -7.99
CA GLY A 230 17.51 1.65 -8.67
C GLY A 230 17.47 2.40 -10.00
N ARG A 231 16.45 3.23 -10.25
CA ARG A 231 16.31 4.04 -11.49
C ARG A 231 16.52 5.51 -11.22
N ARG A 232 17.26 6.19 -12.11
CA ARG A 232 17.54 7.64 -12.03
C ARG A 232 16.30 8.53 -11.92
N TRP A 233 15.17 8.10 -12.47
CA TRP A 233 13.90 8.85 -12.49
C TRP A 233 12.79 8.18 -11.66
N ALA A 234 13.15 7.34 -10.68
CA ALA A 234 12.17 6.57 -9.92
C ALA A 234 11.13 7.48 -9.22
N CYS A 235 11.58 8.53 -8.51
CA CYS A 235 10.69 9.48 -7.85
C CYS A 235 9.79 10.21 -8.86
N THR A 236 10.34 10.60 -10.02
CA THR A 236 9.57 11.26 -11.09
C THR A 236 8.50 10.35 -11.67
N LEU A 237 8.80 9.07 -11.86
CA LEU A 237 7.82 8.10 -12.33
C LEU A 237 6.70 7.86 -11.31
N VAL A 238 7.03 7.78 -10.02
CA VAL A 238 6.04 7.68 -8.94
C VAL A 238 5.17 8.92 -8.90
N ALA A 239 5.77 10.12 -8.90
CA ALA A 239 5.05 11.39 -8.90
C ALA A 239 4.15 11.53 -10.15
N GLY A 240 4.67 11.23 -11.34
CA GLY A 240 3.89 11.27 -12.57
C GLY A 240 2.72 10.29 -12.57
N THR A 241 2.93 9.07 -12.06
CA THR A 241 1.85 8.06 -11.93
C THR A 241 0.80 8.51 -10.91
N TYR A 242 1.23 9.08 -9.78
CA TYR A 242 0.35 9.70 -8.78
C TYR A 242 -0.51 10.81 -9.40
N THR A 243 0.10 11.72 -10.17
CA THR A 243 -0.60 12.81 -10.86
C THR A 243 -1.62 12.28 -11.85
N LEU A 244 -1.26 11.27 -12.66
CA LEU A 244 -2.19 10.63 -13.61
C LEU A 244 -3.37 9.96 -12.89
N ILE A 245 -3.12 9.30 -11.76
CA ILE A 245 -4.17 8.71 -10.93
C ILE A 245 -5.15 9.79 -10.45
N LEU A 246 -4.65 10.90 -9.90
CA LEU A 246 -5.52 11.98 -9.42
C LEU A 246 -6.30 12.64 -10.55
N LEU A 247 -5.68 12.93 -11.69
CA LEU A 247 -6.36 13.47 -12.87
C LEU A 247 -7.45 12.52 -13.37
N ALA A 248 -7.18 11.21 -13.39
CA ALA A 248 -8.18 10.23 -13.77
C ALA A 248 -9.40 10.26 -12.84
N PHE A 249 -9.21 10.32 -11.52
CA PHE A 249 -10.33 10.44 -10.59
C PHE A 249 -11.09 11.75 -10.74
N GLU A 250 -10.38 12.87 -10.90
CA GLU A 250 -10.98 14.19 -11.14
C GLU A 250 -11.85 14.21 -12.40
N TRP A 251 -11.45 13.51 -13.46
CA TRP A 251 -12.21 13.48 -14.71
C TRP A 251 -13.32 12.44 -14.74
N ILE A 252 -13.19 11.34 -13.98
CA ILE A 252 -14.11 10.20 -14.05
C ILE A 252 -15.20 10.28 -12.97
N LEU A 253 -14.85 10.58 -11.72
CA LEU A 253 -15.82 10.52 -10.61
C LEU A 253 -16.99 11.49 -10.75
N PRO A 254 -16.83 12.72 -11.27
CA PRO A 254 -17.97 13.62 -11.51
C PRO A 254 -18.99 13.10 -12.53
N LEU A 255 -18.64 12.08 -13.33
CA LEU A 255 -19.57 11.45 -14.28
C LEU A 255 -20.52 10.46 -13.60
N ILE A 256 -20.29 10.11 -12.34
CA ILE A 256 -21.15 9.23 -11.55
C ILE A 256 -22.29 10.09 -10.97
N PRO A 257 -23.57 9.83 -11.32
CA PRO A 257 -24.69 10.59 -10.79
C PRO A 257 -24.77 10.48 -9.27
N ALA A 258 -24.87 11.62 -8.59
CA ALA A 258 -24.99 11.71 -7.15
C ALA A 258 -25.97 12.83 -6.80
N GLU A 259 -27.02 12.48 -6.05
CA GLU A 259 -28.02 13.44 -5.58
C GLU A 259 -27.92 13.60 -4.06
N PRO A 260 -27.76 14.83 -3.54
CA PRO A 260 -27.69 15.07 -2.10
C PRO A 260 -28.92 14.50 -1.39
N LYS A 261 -28.70 13.61 -0.42
CA LYS A 261 -29.78 13.10 0.44
C LYS A 261 -29.92 14.02 1.66
N LEU A 262 -31.14 14.42 2.02
CA LEU A 262 -31.40 15.15 3.27
C LEU A 262 -31.06 14.23 4.47
N GLY A 263 -30.41 14.78 5.50
CA GLY A 263 -29.93 13.98 6.64
C GLY A 263 -31.03 13.56 7.63
N PRO A 264 -30.83 12.51 8.44
CA PRO A 264 -30.00 11.33 8.21
C PRO A 264 -30.81 10.22 7.50
N VAL A 265 -30.22 9.61 6.47
CA VAL A 265 -30.80 8.43 5.81
C VAL A 265 -30.49 7.20 6.66
N TYR A 266 -31.29 6.98 7.70
CA TYR A 266 -31.43 5.65 8.29
C TYR A 266 -32.23 4.80 7.31
N GLN A 267 -31.56 4.02 6.46
CA GLN A 267 -32.22 2.87 5.87
C GLN A 267 -32.25 1.79 6.96
N HIS A 268 -33.46 1.41 7.38
CA HIS A 268 -33.66 0.22 8.21
C HIS A 268 -33.06 -0.97 7.46
N ILE A 269 -31.95 -1.50 7.97
CA ILE A 269 -31.43 -2.81 7.58
C ILE A 269 -32.27 -3.87 8.30
#